data_AF-A0A962JX88-F1
#
_entry.id   AF-A0A962JX88-F1
#
_cell.length_a   1.000
_cell.length_b   1.000
_cell.length_c   1.000
_cell.angle_alpha   90.00
_cell.angle_beta   90.00
_cell.angle_gamma   90.00
#
_symmetry.space_group_name_H-M   'P 1'
#
loop_
_entity.id
_entity.type
_entity.pdbx_description
1 polymer ?
#
loop_
_entity_poly.entity_id
_entity_poly.type
_entity_poly.pdbx_seq_one_letter_code
_entity_poly.pdbx_strand_id
1 'polypeptide(L)'
;MSQQLPQAPDNLQRKLRVAARALGNAGLVHAYGHCSIRLDSKHFLTCAPEPMRTITPEENGSTVPIEGPLPEGVLGEVRIHQHIYRLNPGVNAVCRIMPPNVMTLSTQGITPRARHGLGAYFGASVPLWRDPRLLRNDESAKLLVEQMGAHHAIVMRGNGAVVSGDSIEQAVSFCWYLEDSARIELAVRSMNEGFTDMALDEQELIDRYVTTGRVFERMWRHLTLGDPEL
;
A
#
# COMPACT_ATOMS: atom_id res chain seq x y z
N MET A 1 -14.92 30.73 -6.69
CA MET A 1 -15.77 29.93 -5.79
C MET A 1 -15.14 28.56 -5.69
N SER A 2 -14.58 28.21 -4.53
CA SER A 2 -14.10 26.84 -4.25
C SER A 2 -15.30 25.90 -4.34
N GLN A 3 -15.26 24.93 -5.25
CA GLN A 3 -16.28 23.87 -5.28
C GLN A 3 -16.18 23.09 -3.97
N GLN A 4 -17.33 22.92 -3.30
CA GLN A 4 -17.42 22.11 -2.09
C GLN A 4 -17.20 20.64 -2.49
N LEU A 5 -16.19 20.01 -1.88
CA LEU A 5 -15.88 18.60 -2.12
C LEU A 5 -17.00 17.71 -1.54
N PRO A 6 -17.27 16.54 -2.14
CA PRO A 6 -18.30 15.64 -1.62
C PRO A 6 -17.90 15.12 -0.24
N GLN A 7 -18.88 14.98 0.64
CA GLN A 7 -18.69 14.30 1.91
C GLN A 7 -18.64 12.78 1.67
N ALA A 8 -17.63 12.13 2.23
CA ALA A 8 -17.53 10.67 2.17
C ALA A 8 -18.58 10.04 3.11
N PRO A 9 -19.26 8.96 2.68
CA PRO A 9 -20.17 8.19 3.53
C PRO A 9 -19.50 7.69 4.82
N ASP A 10 -20.25 7.68 5.94
CA ASP A 10 -19.74 7.26 7.26
C ASP A 10 -19.17 5.83 7.26
N ASN A 11 -19.77 4.92 6.48
CA ASN A 11 -19.26 3.55 6.38
C ASN A 11 -17.88 3.50 5.72
N LEU A 12 -17.56 4.39 4.78
CA LEU A 12 -16.23 4.47 4.17
C LEU A 12 -15.21 5.15 5.10
N GLN A 13 -15.63 6.18 5.85
CA GLN A 13 -14.80 6.79 6.90
C GLN A 13 -14.38 5.74 7.93
N ARG A 14 -15.36 5.01 8.48
CA ARG A 14 -15.12 3.91 9.41
C ARG A 14 -14.19 2.85 8.81
N LYS A 15 -14.47 2.38 7.58
CA LYS A 15 -13.65 1.36 6.91
C LYS A 15 -12.20 1.81 6.72
N LEU A 16 -11.99 3.09 6.40
CA LEU A 16 -10.66 3.65 6.23
C LEU A 16 -9.90 3.76 7.56
N ARG A 17 -10.56 4.16 8.65
CA ARG A 17 -9.95 4.16 9.98
C ARG A 17 -9.55 2.75 10.45
N VAL A 18 -10.42 1.77 10.23
CA VAL A 18 -10.12 0.35 10.50
C VAL A 18 -8.91 -0.11 9.68
N ALA A 19 -8.83 0.26 8.39
CA ALA A 19 -7.68 -0.05 7.56
C ALA A 19 -6.39 0.59 8.09
N ALA A 20 -6.46 1.84 8.52
CA ALA A 20 -5.32 2.56 9.06
C ALA A 20 -4.79 1.90 10.34
N ARG A 21 -5.69 1.54 11.26
CA ARG A 21 -5.33 0.83 12.49
C ARG A 21 -4.82 -0.58 12.22
N ALA A 22 -5.38 -1.29 11.24
CA ALA A 22 -4.89 -2.60 10.81
C ALA A 22 -3.44 -2.55 10.34
N LEU A 23 -3.09 -1.57 9.49
CA LEU A 23 -1.71 -1.34 9.05
C LEU A 23 -0.79 -1.02 10.23
N GLY A 24 -1.26 -0.18 11.17
CA GLY A 24 -0.51 0.18 12.37
C GLY A 24 -0.29 -0.97 13.34
N ASN A 25 -1.32 -1.79 13.58
CA ASN A 25 -1.24 -2.98 14.43
C ASN A 25 -0.35 -4.07 13.81
N ALA A 26 -0.28 -4.14 12.48
CA ALA A 26 0.62 -5.03 11.76
C ALA A 26 2.09 -4.56 11.74
N GLY A 27 2.41 -3.39 12.32
CA GLY A 27 3.76 -2.83 12.33
C GLY A 27 4.25 -2.36 10.96
N LEU A 28 3.34 -2.12 10.02
CA LEU A 28 3.66 -1.69 8.64
C LEU A 28 3.73 -0.17 8.51
N VAL A 29 3.28 0.56 9.53
CA VAL A 29 3.33 2.02 9.62
C VAL A 29 3.66 2.44 11.06
N HIS A 30 3.98 3.71 11.26
CA HIS A 30 4.27 4.29 12.57
C HIS A 30 3.53 5.64 12.72
N ALA A 31 4.20 6.68 13.23
CA ALA A 31 3.65 8.04 13.26
C ALA A 31 3.40 8.65 11.86
N TYR A 32 3.87 7.98 10.80
CA TYR A 32 3.74 8.39 9.42
C TYR A 32 3.13 7.22 8.64
N GLY A 33 2.72 7.48 7.40
CA GLY A 33 1.93 6.55 6.58
C GLY A 33 0.54 7.12 6.34
N HIS A 34 -0.10 6.63 5.28
CA HIS A 34 -1.48 7.02 4.96
C HIS A 34 -2.11 5.99 4.04
N CYS A 35 -3.43 5.93 4.04
CA CYS A 35 -4.19 5.10 3.13
C CYS A 35 -5.38 5.87 2.56
N SER A 36 -5.92 5.40 1.44
CA SER A 36 -7.06 6.01 0.79
C SER A 36 -7.99 4.99 0.12
N ILE A 37 -9.24 5.40 -0.07
CA ILE A 37 -10.28 4.68 -0.80
C ILE A 37 -10.86 5.60 -1.88
N ARG A 38 -10.99 5.10 -3.12
CA ARG A 38 -11.69 5.81 -4.20
C ARG A 38 -13.16 5.99 -3.84
N LEU A 39 -13.68 7.20 -4.03
CA LEU A 39 -15.11 7.50 -3.85
C LEU A 39 -15.84 7.42 -5.19
N ASP A 40 -15.26 8.03 -6.22
CA ASP A 40 -15.82 8.07 -7.57
C ASP A 40 -14.70 8.28 -8.62
N SER A 41 -15.08 8.64 -9.85
CA SER A 41 -14.13 8.89 -10.95
C SER A 41 -13.30 10.17 -10.79
N LYS A 42 -13.65 11.04 -9.84
CA LYS A 42 -13.04 12.36 -9.61
C LYS A 42 -12.50 12.54 -8.19
N HIS A 43 -12.89 11.71 -7.22
CA HIS A 43 -12.54 11.88 -5.81
C HIS A 43 -12.14 10.59 -5.13
N PHE A 44 -11.34 10.72 -4.08
CA PHE A 44 -11.02 9.66 -3.13
C PHE A 44 -11.00 10.23 -1.70
N LEU A 45 -11.13 9.36 -0.72
CA LEU A 45 -11.02 9.66 0.70
C LEU A 45 -9.65 9.20 1.19
N THR A 46 -8.88 10.08 1.82
CA THR A 46 -7.63 9.71 2.51
C THR A 46 -7.80 9.79 4.03
N CYS A 47 -7.09 8.97 4.80
CA CYS A 47 -7.21 8.94 6.25
C CYS A 47 -6.77 10.27 6.89
N ALA A 48 -7.14 10.49 8.14
CA ALA A 48 -6.64 11.61 8.92
C ALA A 48 -5.09 11.58 8.93
N PRO A 49 -4.42 12.76 8.91
CA PRO A 49 -2.96 12.86 8.93
C PRO A 49 -2.39 12.64 10.35
N GLU A 50 -2.85 11.58 11.01
CA GLU A 50 -2.54 11.20 12.39
C GLU A 50 -1.76 9.87 12.42
N PRO A 51 -1.10 9.51 13.53
CA PRO A 51 -0.52 8.18 13.69
C PRO A 51 -1.58 7.09 13.45
N MET A 52 -1.42 6.31 12.38
CA MET A 52 -2.49 5.45 11.84
C MET A 52 -3.05 4.44 12.85
N ARG A 53 -2.21 3.98 13.79
CA ARG A 53 -2.61 3.04 14.84
C ARG A 53 -3.56 3.64 15.88
N THR A 54 -3.53 4.96 16.06
CA THR A 54 -4.26 5.66 17.14
C THR A 54 -5.41 6.51 16.62
N ILE A 55 -5.69 6.47 15.31
CA ILE A 55 -6.84 7.17 14.73
C ILE A 55 -8.12 6.73 15.45
N THR A 56 -8.81 7.69 16.04
CA THR A 56 -10.05 7.54 16.82
C THR A 56 -11.29 7.55 15.91
N PRO A 57 -12.45 7.04 16.36
CA PRO A 57 -13.70 7.10 15.60
C PRO A 57 -14.13 8.51 15.19
N GLU A 58 -13.71 9.54 15.92
CA GLU A 58 -14.02 10.95 15.67
C GLU A 58 -13.10 11.59 14.61
N GLU A 59 -11.95 10.99 14.35
CA GLU A 59 -10.95 11.49 13.40
C GLU A 59 -11.26 11.02 11.98
N ASN A 60 -12.11 11.79 11.31
CA ASN A 60 -12.46 11.57 9.91
C ASN A 60 -11.31 11.91 8.95
N GLY A 61 -11.25 11.13 7.87
CA GLY A 61 -10.42 11.43 6.72
C GLY A 61 -10.93 12.59 5.89
N SER A 62 -10.12 13.00 4.90
CA SER A 62 -10.43 14.11 3.99
C SER A 62 -10.72 13.62 2.58
N THR A 63 -11.77 14.14 1.95
CA THR A 63 -12.01 13.95 0.51
C THR A 63 -10.99 14.76 -0.27
N VAL A 64 -10.39 14.15 -1.30
CA VAL A 64 -9.35 14.72 -2.16
C VAL A 64 -9.76 14.53 -3.61
N PRO A 65 -9.64 15.56 -4.47
CA PRO A 65 -9.87 15.39 -5.90
C PRO A 65 -8.69 14.62 -6.53
N ILE A 66 -8.99 13.74 -7.49
CA ILE A 66 -7.97 12.99 -8.25
C ILE A 66 -7.14 13.97 -9.11
N GLU A 67 -7.74 15.06 -9.56
CA GLU A 67 -7.07 16.11 -10.33
C GLU A 67 -7.21 17.46 -9.64
N GLY A 68 -6.14 18.25 -9.67
CA GLY A 68 -6.08 19.56 -9.03
C GLY A 68 -5.31 19.56 -7.71
N PRO A 69 -5.31 20.70 -7.00
CA PRO A 69 -4.54 20.87 -5.78
C PRO A 69 -5.06 19.97 -4.66
N LEU A 70 -4.14 19.54 -3.79
CA LEU A 70 -4.52 18.90 -2.53
C LEU A 70 -5.26 19.92 -1.64
N PRO A 71 -6.32 19.49 -0.93
CA PRO A 71 -6.95 20.30 0.11
C PRO A 71 -5.96 20.69 1.22
N GLU A 72 -6.26 21.78 1.92
CA GLU A 72 -5.49 22.18 3.11
C GLU A 72 -5.48 21.07 4.17
N GLY A 73 -4.34 20.87 4.82
CA GLY A 73 -4.16 19.82 5.84
C GLY A 73 -3.89 18.41 5.30
N VAL A 74 -4.09 18.15 4.00
CA VAL A 74 -3.75 16.86 3.38
C VAL A 74 -2.24 16.75 3.16
N LEU A 75 -1.68 15.60 3.53
CA LEU A 75 -0.24 15.33 3.39
C LEU A 75 0.21 15.43 1.93
N GLY A 76 1.34 16.10 1.69
CA GLY A 76 1.84 16.33 0.32
C GLY A 76 2.11 15.05 -0.49
N GLU A 77 2.47 13.95 0.20
CA GLU A 77 2.73 12.65 -0.43
C GLU A 77 1.45 11.98 -0.98
N VAL A 78 0.26 12.43 -0.59
CA VAL A 78 -1.03 11.98 -1.15
C VAL A 78 -1.14 12.28 -2.66
N ARG A 79 -0.26 13.12 -3.22
CA ARG A 79 -0.08 13.26 -4.69
C ARG A 79 0.22 11.94 -5.38
N ILE A 80 0.92 11.01 -4.72
CA ILE A 80 1.13 9.65 -5.27
C ILE A 80 -0.22 8.97 -5.51
N HIS A 81 -1.17 9.12 -4.57
CA HIS A 81 -2.49 8.51 -4.65
C HIS A 81 -3.30 9.15 -5.79
N GLN A 82 -3.23 10.47 -5.94
CA GLN A 82 -3.82 11.17 -7.10
C GLN A 82 -3.33 10.59 -8.42
N HIS A 83 -2.02 10.40 -8.58
CA HIS A 83 -1.44 9.86 -9.80
C HIS A 83 -1.81 8.40 -10.04
N ILE A 84 -1.82 7.55 -9.01
CA ILE A 84 -2.27 6.16 -9.12
C ILE A 84 -3.73 6.10 -9.56
N TYR A 85 -4.62 6.85 -8.90
CA TYR A 85 -6.05 6.83 -9.23
C TYR A 85 -6.33 7.42 -10.62
N ARG A 86 -5.54 8.39 -11.08
CA ARG A 86 -5.68 8.98 -12.42
C ARG A 86 -5.26 8.01 -13.52
N LEU A 87 -4.14 7.32 -13.34
CA LEU A 87 -3.56 6.43 -14.34
C LEU A 87 -4.19 5.04 -14.33
N ASN A 88 -4.77 4.62 -13.20
CA ASN A 88 -5.35 3.29 -13.00
C ASN A 88 -6.80 3.36 -12.49
N PRO A 89 -7.80 3.47 -13.40
CA PRO A 89 -9.20 3.52 -13.02
C PRO A 89 -9.71 2.31 -12.22
N GLY A 90 -9.08 1.13 -12.38
CA GLY A 90 -9.43 -0.09 -11.65
C GLY A 90 -9.00 -0.09 -10.18
N VAL A 91 -8.00 0.72 -9.80
CA VAL A 91 -7.54 0.82 -8.42
C VAL A 91 -8.56 1.55 -7.58
N ASN A 92 -8.99 0.94 -6.45
CA ASN A 92 -9.91 1.55 -5.50
C ASN A 92 -9.29 1.83 -4.14
N ALA A 93 -8.09 1.35 -3.84
CA ALA A 93 -7.38 1.67 -2.60
C ALA A 93 -5.88 1.80 -2.81
N VAL A 94 -5.26 2.68 -2.02
CA VAL A 94 -3.81 2.89 -2.02
C VAL A 94 -3.35 3.01 -0.56
N CYS A 95 -2.22 2.38 -0.24
CA CYS A 95 -1.57 2.43 1.06
C CYS A 95 -0.11 2.83 0.90
N ARG A 96 0.34 3.81 1.68
CA ARG A 96 1.73 4.18 1.86
C ARG A 96 2.22 3.65 3.20
N ILE A 97 3.20 2.75 3.16
CA ILE A 97 3.66 1.96 4.32
C ILE A 97 5.18 1.99 4.48
N MET A 98 5.69 1.75 5.70
CA MET A 98 7.13 1.64 6.00
C MET A 98 7.49 0.25 6.59
N PRO A 99 7.30 -0.83 5.83
CA PRO A 99 7.58 -2.20 6.26
C PRO A 99 9.09 -2.43 6.52
N PRO A 100 9.51 -2.92 7.70
CA PRO A 100 10.91 -2.93 8.11
C PRO A 100 11.80 -3.85 7.27
N ASN A 101 11.34 -5.06 6.91
CA ASN A 101 12.15 -5.99 6.11
C ASN A 101 12.28 -5.51 4.66
N VAL A 102 11.18 -5.02 4.08
CA VAL A 102 11.19 -4.42 2.73
C VAL A 102 12.13 -3.22 2.68
N MET A 103 12.07 -2.33 3.68
CA MET A 103 12.98 -1.19 3.76
C MET A 103 14.44 -1.66 3.82
N THR A 104 14.74 -2.67 4.65
CA THR A 104 16.08 -3.25 4.76
C THR A 104 16.60 -3.73 3.40
N LEU A 105 15.85 -4.59 2.70
CA LEU A 105 16.20 -5.06 1.35
C LEU A 105 16.41 -3.91 0.36
N SER A 106 15.55 -2.89 0.41
CA SER A 106 15.62 -1.75 -0.52
C SER A 106 16.93 -0.98 -0.41
N THR A 107 17.54 -0.91 0.79
CA THR A 107 18.84 -0.24 1.00
C THR A 107 20.00 -0.99 0.35
N GLN A 108 19.84 -2.30 0.10
CA GLN A 108 20.76 -3.11 -0.70
C GLN A 108 20.43 -3.06 -2.20
N GLY A 109 19.41 -2.31 -2.61
CA GLY A 109 19.02 -2.16 -4.01
C GLY A 109 18.22 -3.33 -4.58
N ILE A 110 17.61 -4.13 -3.71
CA ILE A 110 16.82 -5.32 -4.05
C ILE A 110 15.42 -5.24 -3.45
N THR A 111 14.49 -5.99 -4.04
CA THR A 111 13.12 -6.18 -3.55
C THR A 111 12.87 -7.67 -3.32
N PRO A 112 11.87 -8.05 -2.50
CA PRO A 112 11.55 -9.45 -2.31
C PRO A 112 11.16 -10.13 -3.62
N ARG A 113 11.59 -11.37 -3.76
CA ARG A 113 11.16 -12.26 -4.83
C ARG A 113 9.98 -13.12 -4.38
N ALA A 114 9.19 -13.56 -5.35
CA ALA A 114 8.11 -14.51 -5.10
C ALA A 114 8.65 -15.91 -4.77
N ARG A 115 9.02 -16.17 -3.51
CA ARG A 115 9.51 -17.48 -3.05
C ARG A 115 8.43 -18.36 -2.42
N HIS A 116 7.23 -17.81 -2.25
CA HIS A 116 6.06 -18.48 -1.70
C HIS A 116 4.81 -17.85 -2.28
N GLY A 117 3.64 -18.46 -2.05
CA GLY A 117 2.41 -18.07 -2.73
C GLY A 117 1.96 -16.62 -2.53
N LEU A 118 2.29 -15.97 -1.41
CA LEU A 118 1.88 -14.57 -1.19
C LEU A 118 2.77 -13.58 -1.95
N GLY A 119 4.00 -13.98 -2.29
CA GLY A 119 4.84 -13.21 -3.19
C GLY A 119 4.34 -13.21 -4.64
N ALA A 120 3.52 -14.19 -5.03
CA ALA A 120 3.02 -14.31 -6.40
C ALA A 120 2.16 -13.11 -6.85
N TYR A 121 1.52 -12.40 -5.90
CA TYR A 121 0.75 -11.19 -6.18
C TYR A 121 1.60 -10.03 -6.71
N PHE A 122 2.93 -10.09 -6.60
CA PHE A 122 3.83 -9.05 -7.07
C PHE A 122 4.62 -9.44 -8.32
N GLY A 123 4.29 -10.59 -8.92
CA GLY A 123 5.05 -11.16 -10.04
C GLY A 123 6.45 -11.60 -9.63
N ALA A 124 7.38 -11.62 -10.59
CA ALA A 124 8.76 -12.07 -10.35
C ALA A 124 9.52 -11.18 -9.34
N SER A 125 9.27 -9.86 -9.38
CA SER A 125 9.87 -8.90 -8.45
C SER A 125 9.06 -7.60 -8.38
N VAL A 126 9.10 -6.94 -7.23
CA VAL A 126 8.49 -5.62 -7.04
C VAL A 126 9.40 -4.53 -7.63
N PRO A 127 8.88 -3.55 -8.39
CA PRO A 127 9.64 -2.39 -8.84
C PRO A 127 10.32 -1.63 -7.69
N LEU A 128 11.54 -1.12 -7.92
CA LEU A 128 12.30 -0.36 -6.93
C LEU A 128 12.57 1.07 -7.39
N TRP A 129 11.90 2.02 -6.75
CA TRP A 129 12.22 3.44 -6.82
C TRP A 129 13.50 3.72 -6.02
N ARG A 130 14.56 4.14 -6.72
CA ARG A 130 15.91 4.30 -6.14
C ARG A 130 16.18 5.66 -5.51
N ASP A 131 15.43 6.70 -5.85
CA ASP A 131 15.64 8.02 -5.26
C ASP A 131 15.04 8.08 -3.84
N PRO A 132 15.86 8.25 -2.78
CA PRO A 132 15.39 8.18 -1.41
C PRO A 132 14.88 9.54 -0.90
N ARG A 133 14.91 10.60 -1.72
CA ARG A 133 14.42 11.93 -1.33
C ARG A 133 12.90 11.91 -1.18
N LEU A 134 12.39 12.73 -0.27
CA LEU A 134 10.95 12.84 -0.03
C LEU A 134 10.22 13.29 -1.30
N LEU A 135 9.19 12.54 -1.66
CA LEU A 135 8.36 12.81 -2.83
C LEU A 135 7.39 13.96 -2.52
N ARG A 136 7.73 15.17 -2.98
CA ARG A 136 7.03 16.42 -2.61
C ARG A 136 6.45 17.20 -3.80
N ASN A 137 6.61 16.71 -5.02
CA ASN A 137 6.15 17.40 -6.22
C ASN A 137 5.48 16.43 -7.21
N ASP A 138 4.66 16.97 -8.10
CA ASP A 138 3.86 16.20 -9.06
C ASP A 138 4.72 15.45 -10.08
N GLU A 139 5.88 16.01 -10.48
CA GLU A 139 6.78 15.35 -11.43
C GLU A 139 7.35 14.05 -10.87
N SER A 140 7.83 14.08 -9.62
CA SER A 140 8.34 12.88 -8.94
C SER A 140 7.23 11.87 -8.66
N ALA A 141 6.01 12.33 -8.31
CA ALA A 141 4.85 11.47 -8.13
C ALA A 141 4.49 10.75 -9.43
N LYS A 142 4.46 11.47 -10.54
CA LYS A 142 4.21 10.92 -11.87
C LYS A 142 5.24 9.85 -12.24
N LEU A 143 6.53 10.15 -12.13
CA LEU A 143 7.60 9.22 -12.48
C LEU A 143 7.58 7.95 -11.62
N LEU A 144 7.28 8.08 -10.32
CA LEU A 144 7.13 6.91 -9.44
C LEU A 144 5.98 6.01 -9.89
N VAL A 145 4.82 6.59 -10.24
CA VAL A 145 3.66 5.81 -10.67
C VAL A 145 3.86 5.22 -12.07
N GLU A 146 4.52 5.93 -12.97
CA GLU A 146 4.94 5.37 -14.27
C GLU A 146 5.88 4.17 -14.09
N GLN A 147 6.81 4.24 -13.13
CA GLN A 147 7.69 3.13 -12.82
C GLN A 147 6.96 1.95 -12.13
N MET A 148 5.94 2.22 -11.32
CA MET A 148 5.07 1.19 -10.75
C MET A 148 4.34 0.41 -11.85
N GLY A 149 3.88 1.11 -12.89
CA GLY A 149 3.18 0.51 -14.02
C GLY A 149 1.94 -0.25 -13.56
N ALA A 150 1.79 -1.49 -14.03
CA ALA A 150 0.67 -2.37 -13.68
C ALA A 150 0.87 -3.20 -12.38
N HIS A 151 1.97 -2.99 -11.64
CA HIS A 151 2.25 -3.75 -10.43
C HIS A 151 1.40 -3.25 -9.27
N HIS A 152 1.02 -4.15 -8.36
CA HIS A 152 0.30 -3.79 -7.14
C HIS A 152 1.15 -3.04 -6.11
N ALA A 153 2.47 -3.01 -6.26
CA ALA A 153 3.35 -2.33 -5.33
C ALA A 153 4.58 -1.72 -6.03
N ILE A 154 5.13 -0.69 -5.41
CA ILE A 154 6.46 -0.16 -5.69
C ILE A 154 7.20 0.11 -4.39
N VAL A 155 8.42 -0.38 -4.28
CA VAL A 155 9.29 -0.15 -3.13
C VAL A 155 10.07 1.13 -3.34
N MET A 156 10.16 1.97 -2.30
CA MET A 156 10.92 3.21 -2.27
C MET A 156 12.14 3.02 -1.37
N ARG A 157 13.33 3.10 -1.96
CA ARG A 157 14.61 2.86 -1.25
C ARG A 157 14.70 3.67 0.04
N GLY A 158 14.81 2.97 1.17
CA GLY A 158 14.95 3.55 2.51
C GLY A 158 13.73 4.33 3.01
N ASN A 159 12.60 4.29 2.27
CA ASN A 159 11.39 5.04 2.59
C ASN A 159 10.17 4.15 2.84
N GLY A 160 10.13 2.94 2.29
CA GLY A 160 9.02 2.00 2.45
C GLY A 160 8.45 1.55 1.11
N ALA A 161 7.13 1.46 1.00
CA ALA A 161 6.44 1.09 -0.23
C ALA A 161 5.12 1.84 -0.42
N VAL A 162 4.66 1.90 -1.66
CA VAL A 162 3.30 2.26 -2.06
C VAL A 162 2.65 1.00 -2.62
N VAL A 163 1.45 0.69 -2.14
CA VAL A 163 0.70 -0.52 -2.50
C VAL A 163 -0.71 -0.12 -2.93
N SER A 164 -1.20 -0.68 -4.03
CA SER A 164 -2.56 -0.46 -4.53
C SER A 164 -3.35 -1.77 -4.59
N GLY A 165 -4.67 -1.65 -4.59
CA GLY A 165 -5.57 -2.77 -4.83
C GLY A 165 -6.96 -2.33 -5.29
N ASP A 166 -7.75 -3.31 -5.72
CA ASP A 166 -9.12 -3.18 -6.19
C ASP A 166 -10.11 -2.94 -5.03
N SER A 167 -9.65 -3.13 -3.79
CA SER A 167 -10.34 -2.81 -2.55
C SER A 167 -9.35 -2.50 -1.44
N ILE A 168 -9.80 -1.87 -0.35
CA ILE A 168 -8.95 -1.59 0.81
C ILE A 168 -8.51 -2.88 1.53
N GLU A 169 -9.37 -3.90 1.55
CA GLU A 169 -9.03 -5.22 2.09
C GLU A 169 -7.87 -5.85 1.32
N GLN A 170 -7.91 -5.75 -0.01
CA GLN A 170 -6.86 -6.27 -0.86
C GLN A 170 -5.57 -5.46 -0.70
N ALA A 171 -5.63 -4.13 -0.74
CA ALA A 171 -4.44 -3.28 -0.58
C ALA A 171 -3.76 -3.52 0.79
N VAL A 172 -4.53 -3.60 1.88
CA VAL A 172 -4.02 -3.92 3.22
C VAL A 172 -3.44 -5.33 3.28
N SER A 173 -4.07 -6.31 2.63
CA SER A 173 -3.53 -7.67 2.53
C SER A 173 -2.19 -7.70 1.79
N PHE A 174 -2.09 -6.98 0.67
CA PHE A 174 -0.85 -6.85 -0.10
C PHE A 174 0.25 -6.15 0.69
N CYS A 175 -0.08 -5.16 1.52
CA CYS A 175 0.90 -4.55 2.43
C CYS A 175 1.56 -5.60 3.33
N TRP A 176 0.77 -6.52 3.89
CA TRP A 176 1.28 -7.60 4.73
C TRP A 176 2.02 -8.67 3.92
N TYR A 177 1.51 -9.06 2.75
CA TYR A 177 2.16 -10.04 1.87
C TYR A 177 3.53 -9.57 1.38
N LEU A 178 3.67 -8.27 1.07
CA LEU A 178 4.93 -7.68 0.67
C LEU A 178 5.98 -7.78 1.78
N GLU A 179 5.59 -7.49 3.02
CA GLU A 179 6.48 -7.59 4.17
C GLU A 179 6.82 -9.06 4.52
N ASP A 180 5.87 -9.98 4.42
CA ASP A 180 6.13 -11.40 4.63
C ASP A 180 7.07 -11.98 3.56
N SER A 181 6.92 -11.54 2.30
CA SER A 181 7.84 -11.90 1.21
C SER A 181 9.25 -11.39 1.50
N ALA A 182 9.40 -10.18 2.06
CA ALA A 182 10.68 -9.63 2.46
C ALA A 182 11.32 -10.36 3.65
N ARG A 183 10.51 -10.77 4.63
CA ARG A 183 10.95 -11.62 5.75
C ARG A 183 11.58 -12.92 5.23
N ILE A 184 10.95 -13.57 4.25
CA ILE A 184 11.49 -14.80 3.64
C ILE A 184 12.75 -14.50 2.84
N GLU A 185 12.77 -13.45 2.01
CA GLU A 185 13.96 -13.10 1.22
C GLU A 185 15.18 -12.82 2.10
N LEU A 186 15.00 -12.09 3.21
CA LEU A 186 16.08 -11.85 4.19
C LEU A 186 16.57 -13.15 4.83
N ALA A 187 15.66 -14.02 5.26
CA ALA A 187 16.01 -15.31 5.85
C ALA A 187 16.74 -16.22 4.84
N VAL A 188 16.34 -16.20 3.57
CA VAL A 188 17.04 -16.96 2.52
C VAL A 188 18.45 -16.42 2.29
N ARG A 189 18.62 -15.11 2.29
CA ARG A 189 19.93 -14.46 2.09
C ARG A 189 20.88 -14.61 3.27
N SER A 190 20.36 -14.84 4.48
CA SER A 190 21.21 -15.06 5.67
C SER A 190 21.73 -16.50 5.79
N MET A 191 21.23 -17.43 4.96
CA MET A 191 21.79 -18.78 4.87
C MET A 191 23.16 -18.70 4.17
N ASN A 192 24.25 -18.97 4.91
CA ASN A 192 25.64 -18.77 4.48
C ASN A 192 26.18 -19.78 3.46
N GLU A 193 25.39 -20.73 2.95
CA GLU A 193 25.85 -21.75 2.00
C GLU A 193 24.78 -22.10 0.95
N GLY A 194 25.22 -22.30 -0.30
CA GLY A 194 24.45 -22.99 -1.34
C GLY A 194 23.18 -22.28 -1.83
N PHE A 195 23.24 -20.97 -2.12
CA PHE A 195 22.10 -20.24 -2.69
C PHE A 195 21.65 -20.88 -4.03
N THR A 196 20.64 -21.73 -3.94
CA THR A 196 19.88 -22.18 -5.11
C THR A 196 18.65 -21.32 -5.20
N ASP A 197 18.51 -20.67 -6.34
CA ASP A 197 17.51 -19.66 -6.53
C ASP A 197 16.14 -20.25 -6.89
N MET A 198 15.44 -20.74 -5.88
CA MET A 198 14.12 -21.37 -5.99
C MET A 198 12.99 -20.35 -5.77
N ALA A 199 12.90 -19.31 -6.60
CA ALA A 199 11.66 -18.52 -6.63
C ALA A 199 10.69 -19.10 -7.67
N LEU A 200 9.42 -18.73 -7.52
CA LEU A 200 8.36 -19.19 -8.40
C LEU A 200 8.66 -18.77 -9.84
N ASP A 201 8.53 -19.71 -10.76
CA ASP A 201 8.56 -19.42 -12.19
C ASP A 201 7.24 -18.78 -12.67
N GLU A 202 7.16 -18.44 -13.96
CA GLU A 202 5.98 -17.78 -14.51
C GLU A 202 4.68 -18.60 -14.36
N GLN A 203 4.75 -19.92 -14.55
CA GLN A 203 3.58 -20.78 -14.45
C GLN A 203 3.15 -20.93 -12.98
N GLU A 204 4.12 -21.10 -12.07
CA GLU A 204 3.87 -21.16 -10.64
C GLU A 204 3.29 -19.84 -10.10
N LEU A 205 3.75 -18.69 -10.61
CA LEU A 205 3.18 -17.39 -10.28
C LEU A 205 1.70 -17.32 -10.66
N ILE A 206 1.36 -17.73 -11.90
CA ILE A 206 -0.02 -17.75 -12.40
C ILE A 206 -0.89 -18.66 -11.52
N ASP A 207 -0.44 -19.88 -11.25
CA ASP A 207 -1.20 -20.87 -10.49
C ASP A 207 -1.39 -20.47 -9.01
N ARG A 208 -0.46 -19.70 -8.45
CA ARG A 208 -0.54 -19.21 -7.06
C ARG A 208 -1.32 -17.90 -6.91
N TYR A 209 -1.57 -17.15 -7.98
CA TYR A 209 -2.39 -15.95 -7.96
C TYR A 209 -3.88 -16.28 -7.85
N VAL A 210 -4.35 -16.59 -6.64
CA VAL A 210 -5.73 -17.05 -6.39
C VAL A 210 -6.52 -16.02 -5.59
N THR A 211 -7.54 -15.43 -6.20
CA THR A 211 -8.47 -14.50 -5.53
C THR A 211 -9.72 -15.19 -4.97
N THR A 212 -9.94 -16.47 -5.29
CA THR A 212 -11.08 -17.26 -4.80
C THR A 212 -10.86 -17.75 -3.36
N GLY A 213 -11.92 -18.22 -2.69
CA GLY A 213 -11.79 -18.81 -1.35
C GLY A 213 -11.59 -17.80 -0.22
N ARG A 214 -12.04 -16.56 -0.42
CA ARG A 214 -12.04 -15.49 0.58
C ARG A 214 -10.66 -15.17 1.16
N VAL A 215 -9.63 -15.10 0.30
CA VAL A 215 -8.23 -14.88 0.75
C VAL A 215 -8.08 -13.53 1.45
N PHE A 216 -8.59 -12.46 0.84
CA PHE A 216 -8.47 -11.10 1.37
C PHE A 216 -9.38 -10.86 2.57
N GLU A 217 -10.57 -11.45 2.60
CA GLU A 217 -11.53 -11.28 3.71
C GLU A 217 -11.04 -11.98 4.98
N ARG A 218 -10.38 -13.14 4.83
CA ARG A 218 -9.72 -13.81 5.96
C ARG A 218 -8.55 -12.99 6.49
N MET A 219 -7.73 -12.44 5.59
CA MET A 219 -6.60 -11.60 5.98
C MET A 219 -7.08 -10.30 6.64
N TRP A 220 -8.11 -9.66 6.08
CA TRP A 220 -8.74 -8.49 6.67
C TRP A 220 -9.23 -8.78 8.09
N ARG A 221 -9.99 -9.87 8.29
CA ARG A 221 -10.46 -10.29 9.62
C ARG A 221 -9.31 -10.55 10.59
N HIS A 222 -8.20 -11.09 10.11
CA HIS A 222 -7.01 -11.31 10.92
C HIS A 222 -6.34 -10.00 11.36
N LEU A 223 -6.12 -9.08 10.42
CA LEU A 223 -5.43 -7.80 10.66
C LEU A 223 -6.26 -6.79 11.45
N THR A 224 -7.58 -6.95 11.45
CA THR A 224 -8.53 -6.06 12.13
C THR A 224 -9.07 -6.66 13.44
N LEU A 225 -8.52 -7.79 13.88
CA LEU A 225 -8.95 -8.44 15.11
C LEU A 225 -8.78 -7.49 16.31
N GLY A 226 -9.88 -7.24 17.03
CA GLY A 226 -9.90 -6.37 18.20
C GLY A 226 -9.96 -4.87 17.89
N ASP A 227 -10.20 -4.49 16.63
CA ASP A 227 -10.45 -3.11 16.27
C ASP A 227 -11.75 -2.57 16.93
N PRO A 228 -11.75 -1.36 17.52
CA PRO A 228 -12.91 -0.83 18.25
C PRO A 228 -14.11 -0.48 17.38
N GLU A 229 -13.97 -0.45 16.05
CA GLU A 229 -15.05 -0.12 15.12
C GLU A 229 -15.55 -1.34 14.32
N LEU A 230 -15.28 -2.58 14.77
CA LEU A 230 -15.74 -3.83 14.15
C LEU A 230 -16.60 -4.71 15.07
#